data_AF-A0A2D1SVA6-F1
#
_entry.id   AF-A0A2D1SVA6-F1
#
_cell.length_a   1.000
_cell.length_b   1.000
_cell.length_c   1.000
_cell.angle_alpha   90.00
_cell.angle_beta   90.00
_cell.angle_gamma   90.00
#
_symmetry.space_group_name_H-M   'P 1'
#
loop_
_entity.id
_entity.type
_entity.pdbx_description
1 polymer ?
#
loop_
_entity_poly.entity_id
_entity_poly.type
_entity_poly.pdbx_seq_one_letter_code
_entity_poly.pdbx_strand_id
1 'polypeptide(L)'
;MDKVELLNLVPKFLAFYQMANKSDIDKEKRWTLWEEHYNFAAVPPGEEGKVIARNLLEGAWESYSEHLLNLEQWEPNQERINHYLAKIKALLGYDQPINLVVVYFVGGFENNPFVAPFDEKRLALCLPIENGDSDILLSHELTHIVHSHTANLTAKWERTIASTIIQEGLATQVSKFLVPGDLDEHYIEHKKGWFETCNEHKWEIIKGTLPFLEDSSSEAVTRFTFGNGTTNNEREVYFVGWEIVQYLLGEGVSFKELATIQEGDIPNYLREVYPLFLTNEVVDPSSN
;
A
#
# COMPACT_ATOMS: atom_id res chain seq x y z
N MET A 1 -14.28 8.14 -20.25
CA MET A 1 -13.33 7.04 -20.45
C MET A 1 -12.11 7.36 -19.63
N ASP A 2 -11.64 6.39 -18.84
CA ASP A 2 -10.44 6.54 -18.02
C ASP A 2 -9.21 6.82 -18.89
N LYS A 3 -8.25 7.57 -18.34
CA LYS A 3 -6.97 7.85 -19.01
C LYS A 3 -5.85 7.34 -18.12
N VAL A 4 -5.24 6.24 -18.55
CA VAL A 4 -4.09 5.63 -17.89
C VAL A 4 -2.87 5.87 -18.78
N GLU A 5 -1.87 6.56 -18.23
CA GLU A 5 -0.56 6.74 -18.87
C GLU A 5 0.43 5.77 -18.21
N LEU A 6 1.24 5.06 -19.00
CA LEU A 6 2.28 4.17 -18.45
C LEU A 6 3.65 4.82 -18.64
N LEU A 7 4.39 4.92 -17.55
CA LEU A 7 5.78 5.36 -17.53
C LEU A 7 6.66 4.18 -17.12
N ASN A 8 7.44 3.66 -18.07
CA ASN A 8 8.35 2.54 -17.83
C ASN A 8 9.78 3.06 -17.55
N LEU A 9 10.25 2.91 -16.30
CA LEU A 9 11.60 3.29 -15.88
C LEU A 9 12.61 2.13 -15.98
N VAL A 10 12.19 0.92 -16.36
CA VAL A 10 13.06 -0.26 -16.47
C VAL A 10 14.22 -0.03 -17.46
N PRO A 11 14.02 0.53 -18.66
CA PRO A 11 15.15 0.81 -19.56
C PRO A 11 16.18 1.77 -18.97
N LYS A 12 15.70 2.75 -18.18
CA LYS A 12 16.56 3.72 -17.48
C LYS A 12 17.39 3.01 -16.40
N PHE A 13 16.78 2.14 -15.62
CA PHE A 13 17.47 1.31 -14.64
C PHE A 13 18.53 0.41 -15.29
N LEU A 14 18.18 -0.31 -16.36
CA LEU A 14 19.09 -1.23 -17.05
C LEU A 14 20.32 -0.49 -17.61
N ALA A 15 20.12 0.71 -18.17
CA ALA A 15 21.22 1.55 -18.64
C ALA A 15 22.15 1.96 -17.48
N PHE A 16 21.58 2.41 -16.35
CA PHE A 16 22.34 2.68 -15.13
C PHE A 16 23.13 1.44 -14.66
N TYR A 17 22.47 0.30 -14.55
CA TYR A 17 23.04 -0.94 -14.03
C TYR A 17 24.22 -1.41 -14.90
N GLN A 18 24.10 -1.30 -16.22
CA GLN A 18 25.19 -1.60 -17.15
C GLN A 18 26.39 -0.67 -16.96
N MET A 19 26.17 0.63 -16.73
CA MET A 19 27.24 1.59 -16.48
C MET A 19 27.95 1.33 -15.15
N ALA A 20 27.18 0.99 -14.12
CA ALA A 20 27.66 0.81 -12.76
C ALA A 20 28.31 -0.57 -12.48
N ASN A 21 28.24 -1.52 -13.41
CA ASN A 21 28.91 -2.84 -13.32
C ASN A 21 30.28 -2.92 -14.01
N LYS A 22 30.85 -1.77 -14.41
CA LYS A 22 32.24 -1.74 -14.91
C LYS A 22 33.24 -1.97 -13.78
N SER A 23 34.35 -2.65 -14.08
CA SER A 23 35.33 -3.12 -13.08
C SER A 23 36.01 -2.02 -12.25
N ASP A 24 35.96 -0.76 -12.70
CA ASP A 24 36.56 0.41 -12.04
C ASP A 24 35.57 1.24 -11.20
N ILE A 25 34.33 0.76 -11.07
CA ILE A 25 33.24 1.41 -10.34
C ILE A 25 33.14 0.82 -8.93
N ASP A 26 33.47 1.66 -7.94
CA ASP A 26 33.23 1.39 -6.53
C ASP A 26 31.81 1.81 -6.10
N LYS A 27 31.50 1.63 -4.81
CA LYS A 27 30.17 1.93 -4.25
C LYS A 27 29.81 3.42 -4.35
N GLU A 28 30.74 4.33 -4.13
CA GLU A 28 30.47 5.78 -4.17
C GLU A 28 30.20 6.24 -5.61
N LYS A 29 31.00 5.77 -6.57
CA LYS A 29 30.76 6.03 -7.99
C LYS A 29 29.44 5.44 -8.46
N ARG A 30 29.09 4.23 -8.00
CA ARG A 30 27.81 3.60 -8.29
C ARG A 30 26.64 4.43 -7.79
N TRP A 31 26.71 4.93 -6.56
CA TRP A 31 25.69 5.82 -6.01
C TRP A 31 25.55 7.10 -6.84
N THR A 32 26.67 7.73 -7.21
CA THR A 32 26.67 8.91 -8.10
C THR A 32 25.99 8.61 -9.44
N LEU A 33 26.34 7.47 -10.06
CA LEU A 33 25.70 7.02 -11.30
C LEU A 33 24.21 6.75 -11.13
N TRP A 34 23.78 6.24 -9.99
CA TRP A 34 22.37 6.03 -9.68
C TRP A 34 21.62 7.36 -9.62
N GLU A 35 22.18 8.37 -8.93
CA GLU A 35 21.59 9.72 -8.83
C GLU A 35 21.54 10.43 -10.20
N GLU A 36 22.54 10.22 -11.05
CA GLU A 36 22.59 10.84 -12.38
C GLU A 36 21.68 10.14 -13.39
N HIS A 37 21.64 8.82 -13.37
CA HIS A 37 21.07 8.02 -14.46
C HIS A 37 19.77 7.31 -14.13
N TYR A 38 19.37 7.19 -12.87
CA TYR A 38 18.12 6.52 -12.49
C TYR A 38 17.27 7.35 -11.52
N ASN A 39 17.77 7.60 -10.30
CA ASN A 39 17.23 8.52 -9.30
C ASN A 39 15.73 8.33 -9.00
N PHE A 40 15.31 7.09 -8.73
CA PHE A 40 13.92 6.78 -8.39
C PHE A 40 13.88 5.64 -7.36
N ALA A 41 13.19 5.86 -6.23
CA ALA A 41 13.00 4.88 -5.16
C ALA A 41 11.73 5.20 -4.35
N ALA A 42 11.18 4.18 -3.68
CA ALA A 42 10.02 4.30 -2.80
C ALA A 42 10.40 4.85 -1.42
N VAL A 43 10.89 6.09 -1.38
CA VAL A 43 11.40 6.73 -0.15
C VAL A 43 10.79 8.12 0.07
N PRO A 44 10.74 8.61 1.33
CA PRO A 44 10.36 9.99 1.61
C PRO A 44 11.26 11.01 0.88
N PRO A 45 10.80 12.24 0.62
CA PRO A 45 11.65 13.27 0.04
C PRO A 45 12.70 13.77 1.06
N GLY A 46 13.84 14.26 0.55
CA GLY A 46 14.89 14.89 1.37
C GLY A 46 16.08 13.99 1.69
N GLU A 47 16.94 14.43 2.62
CA GLU A 47 18.20 13.77 2.92
C GLU A 47 18.03 12.40 3.58
N GLU A 48 17.01 12.23 4.42
CA GLU A 48 16.69 10.92 5.03
C GLU A 48 16.31 9.90 3.95
N GLY A 49 15.47 10.29 2.99
CA GLY A 49 15.11 9.47 1.85
C GLY A 49 16.30 9.05 1.00
N LYS A 50 17.25 9.96 0.75
CA LYS A 50 18.49 9.63 0.02
C LYS A 50 19.31 8.56 0.74
N VAL A 51 19.43 8.65 2.07
CA VAL A 51 20.13 7.64 2.86
C VAL A 51 19.43 6.28 2.73
N ILE A 52 18.10 6.25 2.81
CA ILE A 52 17.32 5.01 2.63
C ILE A 52 17.49 4.47 1.21
N ALA A 53 17.35 5.29 0.18
CA ALA A 53 17.52 4.88 -1.23
C ALA A 53 18.90 4.30 -1.50
N ARG A 54 19.94 4.90 -0.92
CA ARG A 54 21.31 4.36 -1.00
C ARG A 54 21.42 2.99 -0.34
N ASN A 55 20.87 2.83 0.87
CA ASN A 55 20.88 1.56 1.57
C ASN A 55 20.13 0.47 0.81
N LEU A 56 18.99 0.81 0.20
CA LEU A 56 18.21 -0.09 -0.66
C LEU A 56 19.02 -0.54 -1.88
N LEU A 57 19.65 0.42 -2.57
CA LEU A 57 20.51 0.11 -3.73
C LEU A 57 21.67 -0.81 -3.34
N GLU A 58 22.37 -0.49 -2.26
CA GLU A 58 23.52 -1.28 -1.79
C GLU A 58 23.09 -2.67 -1.32
N GLY A 59 21.97 -2.79 -0.62
CA GLY A 59 21.44 -4.06 -0.11
C GLY A 59 20.94 -4.99 -1.22
N ALA A 60 20.37 -4.43 -2.29
CA ALA A 60 19.84 -5.19 -3.43
C ALA A 60 20.88 -5.50 -4.52
N TRP A 61 22.10 -4.95 -4.43
CA TRP A 61 23.01 -4.89 -5.56
C TRP A 61 23.32 -6.25 -6.20
N GLU A 62 23.64 -7.24 -5.37
CA GLU A 62 23.98 -8.58 -5.83
C GLU A 62 22.76 -9.30 -6.44
N SER A 63 21.58 -9.08 -5.88
CA SER A 63 20.31 -9.69 -6.31
C SER A 63 19.89 -9.26 -7.70
N TYR A 64 20.21 -8.03 -8.15
CA TYR A 64 19.83 -7.58 -9.48
C TYR A 64 20.33 -8.51 -10.59
N SER A 65 21.55 -9.06 -10.43
CA SER A 65 22.16 -9.93 -11.42
C SER A 65 21.35 -11.20 -11.68
N GLU A 66 20.67 -11.72 -10.65
CA GLU A 66 19.84 -12.92 -10.72
C GLU A 66 18.50 -12.64 -11.44
N HIS A 67 18.06 -11.38 -11.45
CA HIS A 67 16.77 -10.96 -12.02
C HIS A 67 16.89 -10.25 -13.38
N LEU A 68 18.10 -9.97 -13.88
CA LEU A 68 18.31 -9.19 -15.11
C LEU A 68 17.51 -9.68 -16.30
N LEU A 69 17.51 -11.00 -16.55
CA LEU A 69 16.79 -11.56 -17.70
C LEU A 69 15.29 -11.26 -17.62
N ASN A 70 14.71 -11.31 -16.42
CA ASN A 70 13.31 -10.98 -16.20
C ASN A 70 13.07 -9.48 -16.43
N LEU A 71 13.96 -8.62 -15.90
CA LEU A 71 13.86 -7.16 -16.09
C LEU A 71 13.97 -6.77 -17.58
N GLU A 72 14.87 -7.39 -18.33
CA GLU A 72 15.08 -7.14 -19.76
C GLU A 72 13.89 -7.56 -20.65
N GLN A 73 13.14 -8.56 -20.21
CA GLN A 73 11.98 -9.10 -20.93
C GLN A 73 10.64 -8.52 -20.43
N TRP A 74 10.67 -7.76 -19.34
CA TRP A 74 9.46 -7.23 -18.72
C TRP A 74 8.87 -6.10 -19.58
N GLU A 75 7.55 -6.14 -19.76
CA GLU A 75 6.80 -5.14 -20.51
C GLU A 75 5.54 -4.73 -19.72
N PRO A 76 5.15 -3.45 -19.75
CA PRO A 76 3.98 -2.97 -19.02
C PRO A 76 2.69 -3.53 -19.61
N ASN A 77 1.75 -3.93 -18.75
CA ASN A 77 0.48 -4.51 -19.14
C ASN A 77 -0.71 -3.55 -18.92
N GLN A 78 -0.98 -2.72 -19.93
CA GLN A 78 -2.10 -1.76 -19.91
C GLN A 78 -3.47 -2.42 -19.71
N GLU A 79 -3.69 -3.58 -20.34
CA GLU A 79 -4.97 -4.30 -20.28
C GLU A 79 -5.27 -4.77 -18.86
N ARG A 80 -4.26 -5.28 -18.17
CA ARG A 80 -4.34 -5.69 -16.76
C ARG A 80 -4.71 -4.52 -15.85
N ILE A 81 -4.07 -3.35 -16.01
CA ILE A 81 -4.44 -2.15 -15.24
C ILE A 81 -5.90 -1.76 -15.49
N ASN A 82 -6.31 -1.68 -16.76
CA ASN A 82 -7.67 -1.29 -17.12
C ASN A 82 -8.71 -2.29 -16.61
N HIS A 83 -8.37 -3.58 -16.62
CA HIS A 83 -9.23 -4.65 -16.11
C HIS A 83 -9.53 -4.47 -14.62
N TYR A 84 -8.49 -4.31 -13.79
CA TYR A 84 -8.67 -4.14 -12.35
C TYR A 84 -9.28 -2.78 -12.00
N LEU A 85 -8.86 -1.70 -12.67
CA LEU A 85 -9.47 -0.37 -12.47
C LEU A 85 -10.97 -0.40 -12.73
N ALA A 86 -11.42 -1.03 -13.82
CA ALA A 86 -12.84 -1.16 -14.13
C ALA A 86 -13.61 -1.98 -13.08
N LYS A 87 -13.04 -3.10 -12.62
CA LYS A 87 -13.63 -3.93 -11.56
C LYS A 87 -13.77 -3.17 -10.25
N ILE A 88 -12.73 -2.47 -9.82
CA ILE A 88 -12.71 -1.71 -8.57
C ILE A 88 -13.71 -0.54 -8.65
N LYS A 89 -13.72 0.21 -9.76
CA LYS A 89 -14.71 1.26 -9.98
C LYS A 89 -16.15 0.74 -9.88
N ALA A 90 -16.43 -0.41 -10.48
CA ALA A 90 -17.75 -1.04 -10.38
C ALA A 90 -18.07 -1.45 -8.93
N LEU A 91 -17.10 -2.04 -8.22
CA LEU A 91 -17.26 -2.52 -6.85
C LEU A 91 -17.48 -1.38 -5.84
N LEU A 92 -16.73 -0.28 -5.97
CA LEU A 92 -16.83 0.90 -5.11
C LEU A 92 -17.90 1.90 -5.57
N GLY A 93 -18.55 1.64 -6.71
CA GLY A 93 -19.64 2.48 -7.23
C GLY A 93 -19.20 3.83 -7.80
N TYR A 94 -18.01 3.92 -8.39
CA TYR A 94 -17.47 5.13 -9.01
C TYR A 94 -17.56 5.07 -10.54
N ASP A 95 -18.32 5.97 -11.16
CA ASP A 95 -18.61 5.97 -12.60
C ASP A 95 -17.87 7.04 -13.42
N GLN A 96 -17.23 7.99 -12.74
CA GLN A 96 -16.51 9.08 -13.42
C GLN A 96 -15.14 8.64 -13.95
N PRO A 97 -14.60 9.32 -14.97
CA PRO A 97 -13.25 9.04 -15.46
C PRO A 97 -12.17 9.32 -14.42
N ILE A 98 -11.20 8.41 -14.28
CA ILE A 98 -9.97 8.59 -13.51
C ILE A 98 -8.82 8.85 -14.48
N ASN A 99 -7.99 9.85 -14.16
CA ASN A 99 -6.74 10.13 -14.87
C ASN A 99 -5.59 9.75 -13.94
N LEU A 100 -4.81 8.74 -14.31
CA LEU A 100 -3.70 8.25 -13.49
C LEU A 100 -2.46 7.95 -14.33
N VAL A 101 -1.30 8.04 -13.71
CA VAL A 101 -0.03 7.57 -14.28
C VAL A 101 0.36 6.29 -13.55
N VAL A 102 0.75 5.24 -14.25
CA VAL A 102 1.39 4.06 -13.65
C VAL A 102 2.87 4.13 -13.94
N VAL A 103 3.68 4.24 -12.90
CA VAL A 103 5.13 4.28 -12.98
C VAL A 103 5.67 2.91 -12.61
N TYR A 104 6.26 2.21 -13.58
CA TYR A 104 6.95 0.96 -13.33
C TYR A 104 8.43 1.22 -13.11
N PHE A 105 8.97 0.72 -12.02
CA PHE A 105 10.35 0.97 -11.61
C PHE A 105 10.99 -0.30 -11.04
N VAL A 106 12.31 -0.28 -10.96
CA VAL A 106 13.10 -1.32 -10.28
C VAL A 106 13.52 -0.76 -8.91
N GLY A 107 13.00 -1.36 -7.85
CA GLY A 107 13.27 -1.02 -6.46
C GLY A 107 14.34 -1.89 -5.82
N GLY A 108 14.41 -1.87 -4.48
CA GLY A 108 15.35 -2.65 -3.68
C GLY A 108 14.87 -4.04 -3.27
N PHE A 109 13.91 -4.65 -4.00
CA PHE A 109 13.23 -5.91 -3.65
C PHE A 109 12.37 -5.84 -2.38
N GLU A 110 12.05 -4.65 -1.93
CA GLU A 110 11.21 -4.36 -0.76
C GLU A 110 9.71 -4.58 -1.00
N ASN A 111 9.30 -4.79 -2.27
CA ASN A 111 7.91 -5.02 -2.66
C ASN A 111 6.94 -3.94 -2.14
N ASN A 112 7.38 -2.68 -2.24
CA ASN A 112 6.69 -1.52 -1.68
C ASN A 112 6.08 -0.65 -2.79
N PRO A 113 4.91 -1.01 -3.33
CA PRO A 113 4.19 -0.11 -4.21
C PRO A 113 3.63 1.08 -3.41
N PHE A 114 3.43 2.21 -4.08
CA PHE A 114 2.90 3.40 -3.42
C PHE A 114 2.18 4.31 -4.40
N VAL A 115 1.29 5.15 -3.86
CA VAL A 115 0.62 6.22 -4.60
C VAL A 115 1.19 7.57 -4.18
N ALA A 116 1.54 8.40 -5.15
CA ALA A 116 2.05 9.76 -4.92
C ALA A 116 1.46 10.76 -5.92
N PRO A 117 1.41 12.07 -5.60
CA PRO A 117 1.10 13.10 -6.58
C PRO A 117 2.10 13.07 -7.75
N PHE A 118 1.59 13.02 -8.99
CA PHE A 118 2.41 13.13 -10.20
C PHE A 118 2.49 14.57 -10.69
N ASP A 119 1.34 15.25 -10.71
CA ASP A 119 1.19 16.67 -10.97
C ASP A 119 -0.02 17.22 -10.19
N GLU A 120 -0.40 18.48 -10.44
CA GLU A 120 -1.53 19.14 -9.74
C GLU A 120 -2.87 18.40 -9.88
N LYS A 121 -3.03 17.51 -10.86
CA LYS A 121 -4.30 16.88 -11.22
C LYS A 121 -4.27 15.36 -11.22
N ARG A 122 -3.09 14.73 -11.23
CA ARG A 122 -2.93 13.30 -11.40
C ARG A 122 -2.13 12.67 -10.27
N LEU A 123 -2.57 11.49 -9.87
CA LEU A 123 -1.79 10.59 -9.02
C LEU A 123 -0.97 9.63 -9.89
N ALA A 124 0.22 9.28 -9.39
CA ALA A 124 1.04 8.19 -9.89
C ALA A 124 0.87 6.97 -8.97
N LEU A 125 0.54 5.83 -9.57
CA LEU A 125 0.70 4.51 -8.99
C LEU A 125 2.10 4.00 -9.33
N CYS A 126 2.98 3.91 -8.34
CA CYS A 126 4.35 3.45 -8.50
C CYS A 126 4.43 1.95 -8.16
N LEU A 127 4.81 1.12 -9.12
CA LEU A 127 4.88 -0.34 -8.98
C LEU A 127 6.33 -0.82 -9.15
N PRO A 128 6.94 -1.41 -8.11
CA PRO A 128 8.20 -2.12 -8.25
C PRO A 128 7.97 -3.42 -9.03
N ILE A 129 8.86 -3.72 -9.97
CA ILE A 129 8.71 -4.88 -10.89
C ILE A 129 9.72 -6.01 -10.61
N GLU A 130 10.69 -5.78 -9.73
CA GLU A 130 11.80 -6.73 -9.48
C GLU A 130 11.37 -8.06 -8.86
N ASN A 131 10.25 -8.06 -8.13
CA ASN A 131 9.63 -9.24 -7.55
C ASN A 131 8.53 -9.86 -8.45
N GLY A 132 8.37 -9.33 -9.66
CA GLY A 132 7.30 -9.71 -10.58
C GLY A 132 5.97 -9.02 -10.30
N ASP A 133 5.01 -9.35 -11.14
CA ASP A 133 3.67 -8.76 -11.13
C ASP A 133 2.78 -9.43 -10.06
N SER A 134 2.12 -8.63 -9.21
CA SER A 134 1.14 -9.11 -8.21
C SER A 134 -0.24 -8.50 -8.43
N ASP A 135 -1.25 -9.33 -8.68
CA ASP A 135 -2.65 -8.89 -8.86
C ASP A 135 -3.26 -8.42 -7.54
N ILE A 136 -2.80 -8.98 -6.41
CA ILE A 136 -3.19 -8.57 -5.07
C ILE A 136 -2.75 -7.13 -4.81
N LEU A 137 -1.45 -6.84 -5.01
CA LEU A 137 -0.91 -5.50 -4.80
C LEU A 137 -1.49 -4.49 -5.78
N LEU A 138 -1.64 -4.86 -7.06
CA LEU A 138 -2.28 -3.99 -8.03
C LEU A 138 -3.70 -3.63 -7.63
N SER A 139 -4.48 -4.61 -7.16
CA SER A 139 -5.86 -4.38 -6.72
C SER A 139 -5.92 -3.52 -5.46
N HIS A 140 -5.00 -3.74 -4.52
CA HIS A 140 -4.86 -2.96 -3.29
C HIS A 140 -4.61 -1.47 -3.61
N GLU A 141 -3.58 -1.18 -4.41
CA GLU A 141 -3.21 0.20 -4.69
C GLU A 141 -4.21 0.93 -5.61
N LEU A 142 -4.79 0.24 -6.58
CA LEU A 142 -5.88 0.83 -7.39
C LEU A 142 -7.12 1.11 -6.52
N THR A 143 -7.35 0.35 -5.46
CA THR A 143 -8.43 0.63 -4.50
C THR A 143 -8.21 1.96 -3.81
N HIS A 144 -6.98 2.27 -3.38
CA HIS A 144 -6.65 3.59 -2.82
C HIS A 144 -6.95 4.73 -3.79
N ILE A 145 -6.62 4.56 -5.08
CA ILE A 145 -6.91 5.57 -6.11
C ILE A 145 -8.42 5.78 -6.26
N VAL A 146 -9.20 4.71 -6.47
CA VAL A 146 -10.65 4.85 -6.64
C VAL A 146 -11.31 5.39 -5.38
N HIS A 147 -10.91 4.90 -4.21
CA HIS A 147 -11.45 5.33 -2.91
C HIS A 147 -11.18 6.82 -2.63
N SER A 148 -10.02 7.34 -3.05
CA SER A 148 -9.73 8.78 -2.95
C SER A 148 -10.77 9.64 -3.65
N HIS A 149 -11.33 9.15 -4.75
CA HIS A 149 -12.36 9.85 -5.51
C HIS A 149 -13.77 9.65 -4.96
N THR A 150 -14.08 8.52 -4.31
CA THR A 150 -15.42 8.27 -3.74
C THR A 150 -15.62 8.97 -2.40
N ALA A 151 -14.58 9.04 -1.58
CA ALA A 151 -14.62 9.61 -0.23
C ALA A 151 -14.00 11.03 -0.14
N ASN A 152 -13.60 11.63 -1.27
CA ASN A 152 -12.89 12.91 -1.35
C ASN A 152 -11.65 12.98 -0.44
N LEU A 153 -10.89 11.88 -0.40
CA LEU A 153 -9.74 11.75 0.50
C LEU A 153 -8.63 12.72 0.09
N THR A 154 -8.06 13.39 1.07
CA THR A 154 -6.87 14.20 0.84
C THR A 154 -5.65 13.29 0.63
N ALA A 155 -4.83 13.62 -0.39
CA ALA A 155 -3.55 12.93 -0.63
C ALA A 155 -2.44 13.38 0.34
N LYS A 156 -2.81 13.81 1.55
CA LYS A 156 -1.86 14.30 2.56
C LYS A 156 -1.30 13.13 3.34
N TRP A 157 -0.05 13.28 3.76
CA TRP A 157 0.62 12.33 4.66
C TRP A 157 -0.07 12.25 6.02
N GLU A 158 -0.45 13.40 6.58
CA GLU A 158 -1.17 13.47 7.86
C GLU A 158 -2.66 13.24 7.62
N ARG A 159 -3.14 12.06 8.02
CA ARG A 159 -4.54 11.64 8.03
C ARG A 159 -4.88 11.02 9.38
N THR A 160 -6.16 11.01 9.76
CA THR A 160 -6.57 10.42 11.04
C THR A 160 -6.30 8.92 11.06
N ILE A 161 -6.06 8.35 12.25
CA ILE A 161 -5.95 6.88 12.40
C ILE A 161 -7.20 6.19 11.87
N ALA A 162 -8.39 6.75 12.13
CA ALA A 162 -9.64 6.23 11.59
C ALA A 162 -9.66 6.18 10.05
N SER A 163 -9.19 7.24 9.39
CA SER A 163 -9.11 7.27 7.92
C SER A 163 -8.16 6.19 7.40
N THR A 164 -7.05 5.96 8.09
CA THR A 164 -6.09 4.90 7.75
C THR A 164 -6.72 3.51 7.90
N ILE A 165 -7.45 3.25 8.99
CA ILE A 165 -8.16 1.98 9.23
C ILE A 165 -9.08 1.65 8.04
N ILE A 166 -9.96 2.57 7.65
CA ILE A 166 -10.91 2.32 6.57
C ILE A 166 -10.19 2.20 5.22
N GLN A 167 -9.20 3.05 4.93
CA GLN A 167 -8.49 3.00 3.65
C GLN A 167 -7.74 1.68 3.47
N GLU A 168 -6.92 1.27 4.44
CA GLU A 168 -6.14 0.03 4.33
C GLU A 168 -7.02 -1.22 4.46
N GLY A 169 -8.03 -1.18 5.33
CA GLY A 169 -9.01 -2.26 5.44
C GLY A 169 -9.80 -2.48 4.15
N LEU A 170 -10.23 -1.39 3.50
CA LEU A 170 -10.95 -1.49 2.23
C LEU A 170 -10.04 -2.04 1.12
N ALA A 171 -8.81 -1.55 1.01
CA ALA A 171 -7.85 -1.99 0.00
C ALA A 171 -7.50 -3.48 0.10
N THR A 172 -7.26 -3.96 1.33
CA THR A 172 -6.97 -5.38 1.57
C THR A 172 -8.18 -6.29 1.33
N GLN A 173 -9.38 -5.88 1.72
CA GLN A 173 -10.57 -6.71 1.50
C GLN A 173 -11.03 -6.69 0.04
N VAL A 174 -10.84 -5.57 -0.69
CA VAL A 174 -11.10 -5.52 -2.14
C VAL A 174 -10.10 -6.39 -2.90
N SER A 175 -8.82 -6.36 -2.55
CA SER A 175 -7.82 -7.22 -3.21
C SER A 175 -8.13 -8.71 -2.99
N LYS A 176 -8.51 -9.10 -1.76
CA LYS A 176 -9.01 -10.45 -1.44
C LYS A 176 -10.25 -10.85 -2.25
N PHE A 177 -11.21 -9.94 -2.38
CA PHE A 177 -12.44 -10.20 -3.13
C PHE A 177 -12.19 -10.38 -4.64
N LEU A 178 -11.30 -9.57 -5.24
CA LEU A 178 -11.04 -9.60 -6.68
C LEU A 178 -10.04 -10.68 -7.10
N VAL A 179 -9.16 -11.09 -6.18
CA VAL A 179 -8.10 -12.08 -6.41
C VAL A 179 -8.18 -13.16 -5.31
N PRO A 180 -9.23 -14.00 -5.29
CA PRO A 180 -9.42 -14.98 -4.23
C PRO A 180 -8.51 -16.20 -4.40
N GLY A 181 -8.23 -16.90 -3.30
CA GLY A 181 -7.60 -18.23 -3.32
C GLY A 181 -6.28 -18.33 -2.57
N ASP A 182 -5.76 -17.22 -2.07
CA ASP A 182 -4.58 -17.19 -1.20
C ASP A 182 -4.97 -17.20 0.29
N LEU A 183 -3.95 -17.39 1.14
CA LEU A 183 -4.07 -17.23 2.59
C LEU A 183 -4.19 -15.75 2.97
N ASP A 184 -4.82 -15.46 4.10
CA ASP A 184 -5.09 -14.09 4.55
C ASP A 184 -3.81 -13.27 4.68
N GLU A 185 -2.73 -13.91 5.14
CA GLU A 185 -1.39 -13.34 5.23
C GLU A 185 -0.92 -12.74 3.91
N HIS A 186 -1.20 -13.37 2.76
CA HIS A 186 -0.74 -12.86 1.47
C HIS A 186 -1.41 -11.53 1.07
N TYR A 187 -2.53 -11.15 1.68
CA TYR A 187 -3.23 -9.90 1.39
C TYR A 187 -2.84 -8.75 2.32
N ILE A 188 -2.35 -9.04 3.52
CA ILE A 188 -2.15 -8.03 4.58
C ILE A 188 -0.74 -8.05 5.17
N GLU A 189 -0.06 -9.18 5.14
CA GLU A 189 1.16 -9.38 5.89
C GLU A 189 2.35 -8.69 5.23
N HIS A 190 3.01 -7.82 5.99
CA HIS A 190 4.26 -7.19 5.57
C HIS A 190 5.48 -8.10 5.78
N LYS A 191 5.46 -8.87 6.86
CA LYS A 191 6.56 -9.67 7.36
C LYS A 191 6.02 -10.98 7.88
N LYS A 192 6.60 -12.09 7.46
CA LYS A 192 6.18 -13.43 7.88
C LYS A 192 6.00 -13.54 9.40
N GLY A 193 4.82 -14.00 9.82
CA GLY A 193 4.42 -14.18 11.22
C GLY A 193 3.82 -12.93 11.88
N TRP A 194 3.82 -11.78 11.21
CA TRP A 194 3.20 -10.55 11.72
C TRP A 194 1.69 -10.71 11.91
N PHE A 195 1.00 -11.34 10.95
CA PHE A 195 -0.46 -11.48 11.04
C PHE A 195 -0.86 -12.40 12.20
N GLU A 196 -0.13 -13.50 12.39
CA GLU A 196 -0.30 -14.40 13.54
C GLU A 196 -0.07 -13.67 14.87
N THR A 197 1.02 -12.90 14.97
CA THR A 197 1.32 -12.13 16.20
C THR A 197 0.23 -11.08 16.51
N CYS A 198 -0.32 -10.43 15.47
CA CYS A 198 -1.44 -9.50 15.66
C CYS A 198 -2.70 -10.22 16.12
N ASN A 199 -2.99 -11.42 15.58
CA ASN A 199 -4.13 -12.23 16.00
C ASN A 199 -4.05 -12.64 17.47
N GLU A 200 -2.86 -12.98 17.98
CA GLU A 200 -2.65 -13.29 19.42
C GLU A 200 -3.05 -12.12 20.34
N HIS A 201 -2.92 -10.88 19.84
CA HIS A 201 -3.21 -9.65 20.59
C HIS A 201 -4.43 -8.90 20.03
N LYS A 202 -5.29 -9.58 19.26
CA LYS A 202 -6.33 -8.98 18.43
C LYS A 202 -7.15 -7.91 19.17
N TRP A 203 -7.74 -8.29 20.29
CA TRP A 203 -8.63 -7.41 21.05
C TRP A 203 -7.89 -6.29 21.78
N GLU A 204 -6.65 -6.54 22.20
CA GLU A 204 -5.80 -5.51 22.81
C GLU A 204 -5.44 -4.43 21.79
N ILE A 205 -5.07 -4.84 20.57
CA ILE A 205 -4.78 -3.93 19.45
C ILE A 205 -6.01 -3.10 19.08
N ILE A 206 -7.17 -3.75 18.89
CA ILE A 206 -8.41 -3.05 18.53
C ILE A 206 -8.78 -2.05 19.62
N LYS A 207 -8.85 -2.48 20.90
CA LYS A 207 -9.20 -1.59 22.03
C LYS A 207 -8.17 -0.46 22.21
N GLY A 208 -6.88 -0.77 22.02
CA GLY A 208 -5.78 0.19 22.15
C GLY A 208 -5.81 1.30 21.10
N THR A 209 -6.37 1.03 19.92
CA THR A 209 -6.46 1.99 18.82
C THR A 209 -7.62 2.99 18.99
N LEU A 210 -8.68 2.60 19.71
CA LEU A 210 -9.91 3.41 19.86
C LEU A 210 -9.69 4.85 20.36
N PRO A 211 -8.81 5.13 21.35
CA PRO A 211 -8.56 6.49 21.82
C PRO A 211 -7.91 7.41 20.77
N PHE A 212 -7.34 6.84 19.70
CA PHE A 212 -6.53 7.56 18.71
C PHE A 212 -7.27 7.79 17.38
N LEU A 213 -8.55 7.41 17.26
CA LEU A 213 -9.28 7.47 15.98
C LEU A 213 -9.24 8.84 15.29
N GLU A 214 -9.29 9.93 16.04
CA GLU A 214 -9.20 11.30 15.51
C GLU A 214 -7.78 11.86 15.44
N ASP A 215 -6.80 11.17 16.01
CA ASP A 215 -5.43 11.65 16.04
C ASP A 215 -4.85 11.60 14.62
N SER A 216 -4.32 12.73 14.17
CA SER A 216 -3.64 12.89 12.88
C SER A 216 -2.21 13.42 13.06
N SER A 217 -1.70 13.43 14.29
CA SER A 217 -0.34 13.87 14.57
C SER A 217 0.67 12.93 13.91
N SER A 218 1.81 13.49 13.48
CA SER A 218 2.89 12.68 12.92
C SER A 218 3.35 11.58 13.89
N GLU A 219 3.26 11.79 15.21
CA GLU A 219 3.57 10.80 16.23
C GLU A 219 2.60 9.61 16.17
N ALA A 220 1.28 9.87 16.19
CA ALA A 220 0.28 8.82 16.10
C ALA A 220 0.34 8.09 14.76
N VAL A 221 0.43 8.81 13.64
CA VAL A 221 0.56 8.23 12.30
C VAL A 221 1.77 7.30 12.26
N THR A 222 2.94 7.77 12.72
CA THR A 222 4.16 6.96 12.81
C THR A 222 3.93 5.70 13.65
N ARG A 223 3.45 5.88 14.87
CA ARG A 223 3.23 4.82 15.84
C ARG A 223 2.40 3.67 15.27
N PHE A 224 1.35 3.99 14.51
CA PHE A 224 0.37 3.00 14.07
C PHE A 224 0.62 2.46 12.66
N THR A 225 1.36 3.16 11.80
CA THR A 225 1.56 2.76 10.38
C THR A 225 2.89 2.11 10.06
N PHE A 226 3.96 2.42 10.79
CA PHE A 226 5.29 1.81 10.59
C PHE A 226 6.12 1.66 11.88
N GLY A 227 5.71 2.31 12.97
CA GLY A 227 6.25 2.09 14.31
C GLY A 227 5.47 1.04 15.10
N ASN A 228 5.82 0.93 16.38
CA ASN A 228 5.19 0.01 17.32
C ASN A 228 3.93 0.63 17.93
N GLY A 229 2.80 -0.06 17.79
CA GLY A 229 1.49 0.41 18.23
C GLY A 229 1.26 0.35 19.74
N THR A 230 0.13 -0.20 20.14
CA THR A 230 -0.32 -0.31 21.53
C THR A 230 0.13 -1.61 22.20
N THR A 231 0.37 -2.66 21.42
CA THR A 231 0.82 -3.99 21.89
C THR A 231 2.25 -4.28 21.44
N ASN A 232 2.98 -3.24 21.03
CA ASN A 232 4.34 -3.32 20.52
C ASN A 232 4.45 -4.11 19.20
N ASN A 233 3.35 -4.27 18.47
CA ASN A 233 3.33 -4.76 17.10
C ASN A 233 3.50 -3.61 16.13
N GLU A 234 4.22 -3.82 15.03
CA GLU A 234 4.31 -2.85 13.94
C GLU A 234 2.99 -2.80 13.16
N ARG A 235 2.70 -1.68 12.49
CA ARG A 235 1.58 -1.57 11.53
C ARG A 235 0.19 -1.96 12.07
N GLU A 236 -0.06 -1.86 13.38
CA GLU A 236 -1.31 -2.29 14.03
C GLU A 236 -2.58 -1.76 13.34
N VAL A 237 -2.54 -0.56 12.76
CA VAL A 237 -3.70 0.01 12.06
C VAL A 237 -4.15 -0.79 10.84
N TYR A 238 -3.23 -1.47 10.16
CA TYR A 238 -3.55 -2.33 9.01
C TYR A 238 -4.34 -3.54 9.47
N PHE A 239 -3.93 -4.15 10.59
CA PHE A 239 -4.64 -5.27 11.21
C PHE A 239 -6.05 -4.85 11.67
N VAL A 240 -6.16 -3.69 12.33
CA VAL A 240 -7.47 -3.14 12.74
C VAL A 240 -8.36 -2.88 11.52
N GLY A 241 -7.81 -2.31 10.45
CA GLY A 241 -8.52 -2.08 9.19
C GLY A 241 -9.07 -3.37 8.58
N TRP A 242 -8.22 -4.39 8.48
CA TRP A 242 -8.59 -5.71 8.00
C TRP A 242 -9.76 -6.30 8.78
N GLU A 243 -9.66 -6.32 10.10
CA GLU A 243 -10.66 -6.89 11.01
C GLU A 243 -12.00 -6.16 10.94
N ILE A 244 -11.97 -4.83 11.03
CA ILE A 244 -13.19 -4.01 11.03
C ILE A 244 -13.91 -4.08 9.69
N VAL A 245 -13.18 -3.97 8.57
CA VAL A 245 -13.82 -4.03 7.25
C VAL A 245 -14.36 -5.43 6.98
N GLN A 246 -13.63 -6.48 7.37
CA GLN A 246 -14.14 -7.86 7.27
C GLN A 246 -15.44 -8.04 8.07
N TYR A 247 -15.48 -7.52 9.30
CA TYR A 247 -16.69 -7.55 10.12
C TYR A 247 -17.86 -6.82 9.45
N LEU A 248 -17.65 -5.60 8.97
CA LEU A 248 -18.69 -4.81 8.31
C LEU A 248 -19.25 -5.49 7.06
N LEU A 249 -18.37 -6.09 6.24
CA LEU A 249 -18.78 -6.90 5.09
C LEU A 249 -19.60 -8.12 5.52
N GLY A 250 -19.24 -8.76 6.64
CA GLY A 250 -19.99 -9.88 7.23
C GLY A 250 -21.39 -9.51 7.71
N GLU A 251 -21.55 -8.27 8.21
CA GLU A 251 -22.85 -7.70 8.60
C GLU A 251 -23.67 -7.20 7.39
N GLY A 252 -23.14 -7.33 6.18
CA GLY A 252 -23.84 -6.99 4.93
C GLY A 252 -23.63 -5.56 4.45
N VAL A 253 -22.73 -4.78 5.07
CA VAL A 253 -22.31 -3.49 4.51
C VAL A 253 -21.53 -3.76 3.22
N SER A 254 -21.89 -3.09 2.14
CA SER A 254 -21.21 -3.28 0.85
C SER A 254 -19.90 -2.48 0.75
N PHE A 255 -18.99 -2.91 -0.13
CA PHE A 255 -17.79 -2.15 -0.49
C PHE A 255 -18.11 -0.71 -0.93
N LYS A 256 -19.20 -0.53 -1.68
CA LYS A 256 -19.67 0.79 -2.11
C LYS A 256 -20.05 1.66 -0.93
N GLU A 257 -20.80 1.14 0.03
CA GLU A 257 -21.19 1.91 1.22
C GLU A 257 -19.97 2.39 1.99
N LEU A 258 -19.01 1.49 2.25
CA LEU A 258 -17.75 1.83 2.92
C LEU A 258 -16.94 2.89 2.16
N ALA A 259 -16.80 2.74 0.84
CA ALA A 259 -16.03 3.66 0.00
C ALA A 259 -16.65 5.06 -0.11
N THR A 260 -17.94 5.22 0.20
CA THR A 260 -18.65 6.50 0.14
C THR A 260 -18.62 7.30 1.43
N ILE A 261 -18.10 6.72 2.52
CA ILE A 261 -17.93 7.43 3.80
C ILE A 261 -16.91 8.55 3.58
N GLN A 262 -17.33 9.80 3.73
CA GLN A 262 -16.47 10.95 3.48
C GLN A 262 -15.36 11.02 4.54
N GLU A 263 -14.16 11.48 4.15
CA GLU A 263 -12.97 11.49 5.04
C GLU A 263 -13.26 12.06 6.44
N GLY A 264 -13.98 13.19 6.49
CA GLY A 264 -14.33 13.86 7.76
C GLY A 264 -15.32 13.09 8.65
N ASP A 265 -16.09 12.15 8.08
CA ASP A 265 -17.09 11.36 8.79
C ASP A 265 -16.56 10.01 9.27
N ILE A 266 -15.43 9.54 8.72
CA ILE A 266 -14.83 8.24 9.05
C ILE A 266 -14.58 8.07 10.57
N PRO A 267 -14.03 9.05 11.32
CA PRO A 267 -13.83 8.90 12.76
C PRO A 267 -15.14 8.65 13.53
N ASN A 268 -16.22 9.35 13.18
CA ASN A 268 -17.52 9.19 13.83
C ASN A 268 -18.15 7.85 13.46
N TYR A 269 -18.08 7.46 12.18
CA TYR A 269 -18.54 6.16 11.74
C TYR A 269 -17.87 5.03 12.52
N LEU A 270 -16.54 5.05 12.65
CA LEU A 270 -15.83 4.02 13.42
C LEU A 270 -16.20 4.01 14.90
N ARG A 271 -16.47 5.16 15.54
CA ARG A 271 -16.94 5.18 16.93
C ARG A 271 -18.28 4.48 17.13
N GLU A 272 -19.13 4.46 16.12
CA GLU A 272 -20.41 3.73 16.16
C GLU A 272 -20.20 2.23 15.92
N VAL A 273 -19.26 1.87 15.03
CA VAL A 273 -18.94 0.48 14.69
C VAL A 273 -18.21 -0.25 15.81
N TYR A 274 -17.24 0.41 16.47
CA TYR A 274 -16.38 -0.22 17.48
C TYR A 274 -17.16 -0.91 18.61
N PRO A 275 -18.16 -0.27 19.25
CA PRO A 275 -18.96 -0.92 20.28
C PRO A 275 -19.64 -2.20 19.78
N LEU A 276 -20.20 -2.20 18.56
CA LEU A 276 -20.86 -3.36 17.97
C LEU A 276 -19.85 -4.49 17.71
N PHE A 277 -18.70 -4.12 17.13
CA PHE A 277 -17.62 -5.05 16.86
C PHE A 277 -17.06 -5.70 18.13
N LEU A 278 -16.84 -4.90 19.19
CA LEU A 278 -16.36 -5.37 20.49
C LEU A 278 -17.41 -6.18 21.25
N THR A 279 -18.72 -5.96 21.06
CA THR A 279 -19.74 -6.81 21.70
C THR A 279 -19.77 -8.24 21.12
N ASN A 280 -19.36 -8.42 19.87
CA ASN A 280 -19.25 -9.74 19.25
C ASN A 280 -18.04 -10.56 19.76
N GLU A 281 -17.07 -9.93 20.46
CA GLU A 281 -15.99 -10.61 21.20
C GLU A 281 -16.55 -11.66 22.18
N VAL A 282 -17.70 -11.37 22.80
CA VAL A 282 -18.29 -12.22 23.85
C VAL A 282 -18.94 -13.50 23.29
N VAL A 283 -19.10 -13.61 21.97
CA VAL A 283 -19.79 -14.73 21.31
C VAL A 283 -18.83 -15.69 20.59
N ASP A 284 -17.53 -15.38 20.51
CA ASP A 284 -16.53 -16.27 19.89
C ASP A 284 -16.27 -17.51 20.76
N PRO A 285 -16.66 -18.74 20.32
CA PRO A 285 -16.50 -19.98 21.08
C PRO A 285 -15.04 -20.41 21.25
N SER A 286 -14.08 -19.75 20.61
CA SER A 286 -12.64 -20.07 20.70
C SER A 286 -11.99 -19.58 22.00
N SER A 287 -12.73 -18.82 22.82
CA SER A 287 -12.22 -18.16 24.03
C SER A 287 -12.60 -18.89 25.34
N ASN A 288 -12.57 -20.23 25.35
CA ASN A 288 -12.63 -21.06 26.57
C ASN A 288 -11.77 -22.31 26.45
#